data_AF-A0A2I0QNV2-F1
#
_entry.id   AF-A0A2I0QNV2-F1
#
_cell.length_a   1.000
_cell.length_b   1.000
_cell.length_c   1.000
_cell.angle_alpha   90.00
_cell.angle_beta   90.00
_cell.angle_gamma   90.00
#
_symmetry.space_group_name_H-M   'P 1'
#
loop_
_entity.id
_entity.type
_entity.pdbx_description
1 polymer ?
#
loop_
_entity_poly.entity_id
_entity_poly.type
_entity_poly.pdbx_seq_one_letter_code
_entity_poly.pdbx_strand_id
1 'polypeptide(L)'
;MHTEVLTKEQKDLLPMIKLFSKDYYLVGGTAIALIIGHRRSIDFDLFTNNKIKRKGLKYILEKNNFIPDKIIWEDFEQFPEMLRS
;
A
#
# COMPACT_ATOMS: atom_id res chain seq x y z
N MET A 1 -16.75 0.61 -3.39
CA MET A 1 -15.55 0.24 -2.61
C MET A 1 -16.00 -0.31 -1.28
N HIS A 2 -15.63 -1.56 -0.98
CA HIS A 2 -16.10 -2.32 0.18
C HIS A 2 -15.20 -2.08 1.40
N THR A 3 -15.33 -0.92 2.06
CA THR A 3 -14.49 -0.58 3.22
C THR A 3 -14.80 -1.39 4.49
N GLU A 4 -15.90 -2.12 4.51
CA GLU A 4 -16.29 -3.08 5.55
C GLU A 4 -15.34 -4.28 5.66
N VAL A 5 -14.53 -4.53 4.62
CA VAL A 5 -13.50 -5.58 4.64
C VAL A 5 -12.28 -5.22 5.49
N LEU A 6 -12.11 -3.92 5.81
CA LEU A 6 -11.01 -3.42 6.61
C LEU A 6 -11.32 -3.52 8.11
N THR A 7 -10.35 -3.94 8.90
CA THR A 7 -10.44 -3.84 10.37
C THR A 7 -10.40 -2.38 10.82
N LYS A 8 -10.68 -2.14 12.11
CA LYS A 8 -10.61 -0.79 12.67
C LYS A 8 -9.21 -0.20 12.54
N GLU A 9 -8.19 -1.00 12.87
CA GLU A 9 -6.78 -0.64 12.79
C GLU A 9 -6.39 -0.29 11.35
N GLN A 10 -6.86 -1.05 10.36
CA GLN A 10 -6.61 -0.75 8.95
C GLN A 10 -7.28 0.55 8.49
N LYS A 11 -8.48 0.84 8.99
CA LYS A 11 -9.17 2.12 8.71
C LYS A 11 -8.40 3.30 9.30
N ASP A 12 -7.86 3.13 10.50
CA ASP A 12 -7.05 4.14 11.18
C ASP A 12 -5.73 4.40 10.43
N LEU A 13 -5.24 3.44 9.64
CA LEU A 13 -4.08 3.60 8.75
C LEU A 13 -4.38 4.28 7.42
N LEU A 14 -5.64 4.33 6.96
CA LEU A 14 -5.99 4.90 5.65
C LEU A 14 -5.52 6.36 5.45
N PRO A 15 -5.62 7.27 6.45
CA PRO A 15 -5.09 8.63 6.30
C PRO A 15 -3.59 8.65 6.01
N MET A 16 -2.83 7.74 6.62
CA MET A 16 -1.40 7.59 6.38
C MET A 16 -1.13 7.03 4.99
N ILE A 17 -1.84 5.97 4.58
CA ILE A 17 -1.73 5.39 3.22
C ILE A 17 -2.05 6.43 2.14
N LYS A 18 -3.03 7.31 2.39
CA LYS A 18 -3.40 8.40 1.48
C LYS A 18 -2.25 9.37 1.22
N LEU A 19 -1.31 9.56 2.15
CA LEU A 19 -0.13 10.39 1.93
C LEU A 19 0.76 9.88 0.78
N PHE A 20 0.70 8.58 0.49
CA PHE A 20 1.46 7.94 -0.57
C PHE A 20 0.70 7.81 -1.90
N SER A 21 -0.61 8.11 -1.91
CA SER A 21 -1.51 7.90 -3.06
C SER A 21 -1.10 8.63 -4.35
N LYS A 22 -0.23 9.64 -4.26
CA LYS A 22 0.30 10.35 -5.44
C LYS A 22 1.26 9.49 -6.24
N ASP A 23 2.11 8.72 -5.56
CA ASP A 23 3.21 7.99 -6.17
C ASP A 23 3.02 6.47 -6.08
N TYR A 24 2.13 6.00 -5.20
CA TYR A 24 1.91 4.59 -4.91
C TYR A 24 0.44 4.22 -5.06
N TYR A 25 0.19 2.98 -5.46
CA TYR A 25 -1.14 2.38 -5.57
C TYR A 25 -1.21 1.07 -4.79
N LEU A 26 -2.40 0.81 -4.23
CA LEU A 26 -2.67 -0.41 -3.48
C LEU A 26 -2.83 -1.59 -4.44
N VAL A 27 -2.15 -2.68 -4.14
CA VAL A 27 -2.25 -3.94 -4.89
C VAL A 27 -2.56 -5.12 -3.96
N GLY A 28 -2.42 -6.34 -4.49
CA GLY A 28 -2.48 -7.55 -3.70
C GLY A 28 -3.88 -7.87 -3.20
N GLY A 29 -3.93 -8.64 -2.12
CA GLY A 29 -5.20 -9.17 -1.61
C GLY A 29 -6.15 -8.12 -1.08
N THR A 30 -5.61 -7.01 -0.56
CA THR A 30 -6.39 -5.92 0.03
C THR A 30 -7.03 -5.05 -1.04
N ALA A 31 -6.33 -4.78 -2.15
CA ALA A 31 -6.93 -4.10 -3.30
C ALA A 31 -8.14 -4.87 -3.85
N ILE A 32 -7.97 -6.18 -4.06
CA ILE A 32 -9.05 -7.04 -4.55
C ILE A 32 -10.20 -7.06 -3.55
N ALA A 33 -9.93 -7.26 -2.25
CA ALA A 33 -10.96 -7.25 -1.21
C ALA A 33 -11.79 -5.95 -1.21
N LEU A 34 -11.16 -4.80 -1.40
CA LEU A 34 -11.85 -3.50 -1.48
C LEU A 34 -12.72 -3.34 -2.73
N ILE A 35 -12.45 -4.08 -3.81
CA ILE A 35 -13.23 -4.05 -5.05
C ILE A 35 -14.40 -5.04 -4.98
N ILE A 36 -14.18 -6.28 -4.51
CA ILE A 36 -15.17 -7.35 -4.59
C ILE A 36 -15.86 -7.70 -3.25
N GLY A 37 -15.41 -7.13 -2.13
CA GLY A 37 -15.99 -7.35 -0.81
C GLY A 37 -15.78 -8.74 -0.20
N HIS A 38 -14.96 -9.61 -0.84
CA HIS A 38 -15.05 -11.06 -0.64
C HIS A 38 -14.05 -11.68 0.36
N ARG A 39 -13.27 -10.90 1.10
CA ARG A 39 -12.46 -11.39 2.23
C ARG A 39 -11.89 -10.25 3.05
N ARG A 40 -11.44 -10.54 4.27
CA ARG A 40 -10.53 -9.66 5.00
C ARG A 40 -9.09 -10.01 4.62
N SER A 41 -8.31 -9.00 4.25
CA SER A 41 -6.87 -9.09 3.98
C SER A 41 -6.22 -8.03 4.87
N ILE A 42 -5.22 -8.41 5.66
CA ILE A 42 -4.75 -7.62 6.82
C ILE A 42 -3.60 -6.67 6.43
N ASP A 43 -2.90 -6.93 5.33
CA ASP A 43 -1.71 -6.18 4.91
C ASP A 43 -2.01 -5.13 3.84
N PHE A 44 -1.30 -3.99 3.85
CA PHE A 44 -1.35 -3.00 2.76
C PHE A 44 -0.09 -3.13 1.88
N ASP A 45 -0.26 -3.67 0.68
CA ASP A 45 0.81 -3.75 -0.33
C ASP A 45 0.77 -2.53 -1.25
N LEU A 46 1.79 -1.67 -1.17
CA LEU A 46 1.88 -0.47 -2.00
C LEU A 46 2.95 -0.63 -3.06
N PHE A 47 2.56 -0.45 -4.32
CA PHE A 47 3.46 -0.51 -5.48
C PHE A 47 3.58 0.86 -6.13
N THR A 48 4.69 1.08 -6.83
CA THR A 48 4.92 2.29 -7.63
C THR A 48 5.64 1.90 -8.92
N ASN A 49 5.31 2.59 -10.01
CA ASN A 49 6.04 2.45 -11.26
C ASN A 49 7.29 3.36 -11.30
N ASN A 50 7.49 4.17 -10.26
CA ASN A 50 8.64 5.04 -10.11
C ASN A 50 9.73 4.34 -9.29
N LYS A 51 10.98 4.83 -9.40
CA LYS A 51 12.04 4.40 -8.48
C LYS A 51 11.65 4.71 -7.04
N ILE A 52 11.81 3.72 -6.16
CA ILE A 52 11.49 3.84 -4.73
C ILE A 52 12.37 4.92 -4.08
N LYS A 53 11.75 6.00 -3.60
CA LYS A 53 12.43 7.11 -2.91
C LYS A 53 12.48 6.88 -1.40
N ARG A 54 13.32 5.94 -0.95
CA ARG A 54 13.42 5.52 0.48
C ARG A 54 13.53 6.69 1.47
N LYS A 55 14.38 7.69 1.17
CA LYS A 55 14.55 8.89 2.01
C LYS A 55 13.25 9.71 2.14
N GLY A 56 12.52 9.86 1.03
CA GLY A 56 11.25 10.59 1.00
C GLY A 56 10.16 9.87 1.79
N LEU A 57 10.06 8.53 1.66
CA LEU A 57 9.10 7.76 2.44
C LEU A 57 9.40 7.88 3.94
N LYS A 58 10.66 7.68 4.34
CA LYS A 58 11.08 7.80 5.74
C LYS A 58 10.72 9.18 6.31
N TYR A 59 10.99 10.25 5.56
CA TYR A 59 10.62 11.61 5.96
C TYR A 59 9.11 11.79 6.15
N ILE A 60 8.28 11.25 5.25
CA ILE A 60 6.82 11.34 5.37
C ILE A 60 6.34 10.58 6.62
N LEU A 61 6.88 9.39 6.89
CA LEU A 61 6.52 8.59 8.05
C LEU A 61 6.88 9.32 9.36
N GLU A 62 8.12 9.78 9.48
CA GLU A 62 8.60 10.52 10.67
C GLU A 62 7.81 11.81 10.91
N LYS A 63 7.55 12.58 9.85
CA LYS A 63 6.78 13.84 9.94
C LYS A 63 5.34 13.63 10.41
N ASN A 64 4.76 12.46 10.16
CA ASN A 64 3.39 12.14 10.56
C ASN A 64 3.36 11.24 11.82
N ASN A 65 4.46 11.19 12.58
CA ASN A 65 4.58 10.38 13.80
C ASN A 65 4.24 8.91 13.61
N PHE A 66 4.48 8.38 12.41
CA PHE A 66 4.21 6.99 12.09
C PHE A 66 5.49 6.17 12.18
N ILE A 67 5.54 5.26 13.15
CA ILE A 67 6.67 4.34 13.36
C ILE A 67 6.17 2.93 13.06
N PRO A 68 6.36 2.42 11.83
CA PRO A 68 5.98 1.05 11.52
C PRO A 68 6.90 0.07 12.25
N ASP A 69 6.33 -1.00 12.81
CA ASP A 69 7.08 -2.09 13.45
C ASP A 69 8.05 -2.77 12.48
N LYS A 70 7.69 -2.83 11.19
CA LYS A 70 8.51 -3.40 10.13
C LYS A 70 8.21 -2.72 8.79
N ILE A 71 9.25 -2.27 8.10
CA ILE A 71 9.17 -1.86 6.68
C ILE A 71 9.98 -2.85 5.87
N ILE A 72 9.34 -3.50 4.90
CA ILE A 72 10.00 -4.37 3.92
C ILE A 72 10.04 -3.61 2.59
N TRP A 73 11.21 -3.62 1.94
CA TRP A 73 11.42 -2.99 0.64
C TRP A 73 11.81 -4.08 -0.36
N GLU A 74 10.92 -4.39 -1.28
CA GLU A 74 11.21 -5.30 -2.39
C GLU A 74 11.27 -4.48 -3.68
N ASP A 75 12.39 -4.60 -4.40
CA ASP A 75 12.57 -3.95 -5.70
C ASP A 75 12.27 -5.00 -6.78
N PHE A 76 11.06 -4.96 -7.33
CA PHE A 76 10.64 -5.85 -8.39
C PHE A 76 11.07 -5.27 -9.75
N GLU A 77 12.38 -5.23 -10.02
CA GLU A 77 12.90 -4.80 -11.33
C GLU A 77 12.59 -5.80 -12.49
N GLN A 78 11.79 -6.85 -12.29
CA GLN A 78 11.56 -7.87 -13.31
C GLN A 78 10.11 -8.37 -13.35
N PHE A 79 9.18 -7.65 -14.00
CA PHE A 79 8.05 -8.26 -14.75
C PHE A 79 7.49 -7.26 -15.79
N PRO A 80 8.17 -7.01 -16.92
CA PRO A 80 7.62 -6.19 -18.00
C PRO A 80 6.47 -6.86 -18.78
N GLU A 81 6.18 -8.15 -18.53
CA GLU A 81 5.40 -8.97 -19.46
C GLU A 81 4.01 -9.41 -18.98
N MET A 82 3.58 -9.06 -17.76
CA MET A 82 2.33 -9.63 -17.22
C MET A 82 1.01 -8.96 -17.67
N LEU A 83 1.05 -7.99 -18.58
CA LEU A 83 -0.14 -7.31 -19.12
C LEU A 83 -0.09 -7.16 -20.66
N ARG A 84 0.28 -8.24 -21.35
CA ARG A 84 -0.16 -8.44 -22.74
C ARG A 84 -1.02 -9.69 -22.81
N SER A 85 -2.33 -9.49 -22.68
CA SER A 85 -3.38 -10.39 -23.17
C SER A 85 -4.44 -9.55 -23.86
#